data_AF-A0A9D1SZ21-F1
#
_entry.id   AF-A0A9D1SZ21-F1
#
_cell.length_a   1.000
_cell.length_b   1.000
_cell.length_c   1.000
_cell.angle_alpha   90.00
_cell.angle_beta   90.00
_cell.angle_gamma   90.00
#
_symmetry.space_group_name_H-M   'P 1'
#
loop_
_entity.id
_entity.type
_entity.pdbx_description
1 polymer ?
#
loop_
_entity_poly.entity_id
_entity_poly.type
_entity_poly.pdbx_seq_one_letter_code
_entity_poly.pdbx_strand_id
1 'polypeptide(L)'
;MDINRDYPCDSRNYRKGRRDSIKYIVIHYVGASGGARDNAKYYGSSSVGTSAHFFVGHASENGAVYQSVDPADCAWHCGHDPGGKYYHPECRNDNAIGIEMCTHQNASGTWYFDDITVEKAVELTKELMAQYGIDADHVIRHYDVTHKTCPAPFVLDAQAWESFKNALRSAGVEEYTAANDIVWELAHRGIVLDSDGMVGEMEAEPDGRLYWLGRKLVQYIRTHEGAAKQEVEEYTDVHDIVWDLNFRGIVLDMDGMEAEMKAEPDGRLYWLGRKGLQYLRVRD
;
A
#
# COMPACT_ATOMS: atom_id res chain seq x y z
N MET A 1 -11.42 -4.49 5.98
CA MET A 1 -10.44 -3.98 6.96
C MET A 1 -11.17 -3.37 8.16
N ASP A 2 -10.49 -3.19 9.30
CA ASP A 2 -11.05 -2.44 10.44
C ASP A 2 -11.00 -0.93 10.18
N ILE A 3 -12.14 -0.25 10.34
CA ILE A 3 -12.28 1.20 10.12
C ILE A 3 -12.84 1.86 11.39
N ASN A 4 -12.06 2.76 11.99
CA ASN A 4 -12.49 3.53 13.16
C ASN A 4 -13.41 4.69 12.74
N ARG A 5 -14.47 4.94 13.53
CA ARG A 5 -15.50 5.96 13.29
C ARG A 5 -15.75 6.88 14.49
N ASP A 6 -14.85 6.89 15.46
CA ASP A 6 -15.06 7.55 16.76
C ASP A 6 -15.02 9.08 16.68
N TYR A 7 -14.51 9.63 15.57
CA TYR A 7 -14.33 11.06 15.36
C TYR A 7 -14.93 11.51 14.02
N PRO A 8 -16.28 11.52 13.89
CA PRO A 8 -16.94 12.01 12.68
C PRO A 8 -16.64 13.50 12.47
N CYS A 9 -16.53 13.90 11.21
CA CYS A 9 -16.25 15.27 10.79
C CYS A 9 -17.33 16.23 11.27
N ASP A 10 -16.94 17.48 11.59
CA ASP A 10 -17.90 18.54 11.90
C ASP A 10 -18.76 18.84 10.66
N SER A 11 -20.08 18.94 10.86
CA SER A 11 -21.05 19.24 9.79
C SER A 11 -20.81 20.52 8.99
N ARG A 12 -19.95 21.42 9.47
CA ARG A 12 -19.54 22.65 8.78
C ARG A 12 -18.42 22.44 7.75
N ASN A 13 -17.80 21.26 7.72
CA ASN A 13 -16.67 20.94 6.85
C ASN A 13 -17.01 20.04 5.66
N TYR A 14 -18.26 19.59 5.56
CA TYR A 14 -18.73 18.76 4.46
C TYR A 14 -20.17 19.10 4.16
N ARG A 15 -20.70 18.58 3.06
CA ARG A 15 -22.11 18.70 2.74
C ARG A 15 -22.79 17.35 2.90
N LYS A 16 -23.87 17.32 3.70
CA LYS A 16 -24.71 16.13 3.81
C LYS A 16 -25.33 15.78 2.45
N GLY A 17 -25.21 14.52 2.06
CA GLY A 17 -25.59 13.97 0.77
C GLY A 17 -24.67 14.36 -0.40
N ARG A 18 -24.68 13.51 -1.42
CA ARG A 18 -24.04 13.77 -2.71
C ARG A 18 -25.00 14.33 -3.74
N ARG A 19 -24.44 15.05 -4.72
CA ARG A 19 -25.16 15.53 -5.90
C ARG A 19 -24.93 14.66 -7.14
N ASP A 20 -23.95 13.76 -7.09
CA ASP A 20 -23.64 12.82 -8.16
C ASP A 20 -23.27 11.47 -7.53
N SER A 21 -23.41 10.42 -8.32
CA SER A 21 -22.86 9.09 -8.05
C SER A 21 -21.34 9.15 -7.86
N ILE A 22 -20.82 8.27 -7.00
CA ILE A 22 -19.37 8.14 -6.79
C ILE A 22 -18.77 7.48 -8.03
N LYS A 23 -17.79 8.14 -8.62
CA LYS A 23 -17.08 7.72 -9.84
C LYS A 23 -15.57 7.67 -9.66
N TYR A 24 -15.03 8.39 -8.67
CA TYR A 24 -13.59 8.54 -8.47
C TYR A 24 -13.18 8.29 -7.02
N ILE A 25 -11.94 7.87 -6.83
CA ILE A 25 -11.23 7.93 -5.55
C ILE A 25 -10.03 8.86 -5.75
N VAL A 26 -9.89 9.86 -4.89
CA VAL A 26 -8.80 10.84 -4.96
C VAL A 26 -7.85 10.61 -3.80
N ILE A 27 -6.59 10.30 -4.10
CA ILE A 27 -5.52 10.11 -3.13
C ILE A 27 -4.85 11.44 -2.82
N HIS A 28 -4.67 11.71 -1.54
CA HIS A 28 -4.05 12.91 -0.97
C HIS A 28 -2.99 12.51 0.05
N TYR A 29 -2.23 13.51 0.49
CA TYR A 29 -1.40 13.39 1.68
C TYR A 29 -1.78 14.47 2.69
N VAL A 30 -1.70 14.10 3.96
CA VAL A 30 -1.82 15.06 5.05
C VAL A 30 -0.57 15.93 5.04
N GLY A 31 -0.71 17.21 4.67
CA GLY A 31 0.39 18.20 4.69
C GLY A 31 0.87 18.62 6.09
N ALA A 32 0.76 17.72 7.07
CA ALA A 32 1.14 17.87 8.46
C ALA A 32 1.52 16.50 9.04
N SER A 33 2.31 16.47 10.11
CA SER A 33 2.83 15.24 10.73
C SER A 33 1.90 14.57 11.74
N GLY A 34 0.61 14.91 11.74
CA GLY A 34 -0.38 14.30 12.62
C GLY A 34 -0.81 12.92 12.13
N GLY A 35 -1.02 11.98 13.05
CA GLY A 35 -1.57 10.65 12.75
C GLY A 35 -3.03 10.67 12.31
N ALA A 36 -3.55 9.54 11.82
CA ALA A 36 -4.90 9.47 11.28
C ALA A 36 -5.96 9.81 12.31
N ARG A 37 -5.76 9.37 13.56
CA ARG A 37 -6.66 9.71 14.67
C ARG A 37 -6.71 11.20 14.94
N ASP A 38 -5.55 11.85 14.96
CA ASP A 38 -5.45 13.28 15.29
C ASP A 38 -6.04 14.14 14.18
N ASN A 39 -5.85 13.76 12.92
CA ASN A 39 -6.54 14.40 11.80
C ASN A 39 -8.07 14.24 11.93
N ALA A 40 -8.57 13.02 12.11
CA ALA A 40 -10.02 12.79 12.26
C ALA A 40 -10.63 13.62 13.41
N LYS A 41 -9.93 13.70 14.56
CA LYS A 41 -10.31 14.58 15.67
C LYS A 41 -10.29 16.06 15.31
N TYR A 42 -9.26 16.52 14.62
CA TYR A 42 -9.12 17.92 14.22
C TYR A 42 -10.29 18.35 13.33
N TYR A 43 -10.60 17.57 12.30
CA TYR A 43 -11.74 17.82 11.40
C TYR A 43 -13.11 17.62 12.07
N GLY A 44 -13.18 16.77 13.10
CA GLY A 44 -14.38 16.55 13.91
C GLY A 44 -14.68 17.65 14.95
N SER A 45 -13.69 18.49 15.28
CA SER A 45 -13.82 19.52 16.34
C SER A 45 -13.60 20.95 15.86
N SER A 46 -13.14 21.15 14.62
CA SER A 46 -12.81 22.46 14.04
C SER A 46 -13.69 22.76 12.81
N SER A 47 -13.97 24.04 12.55
CA SER A 47 -14.66 24.48 11.33
C SER A 47 -13.64 25.14 10.40
N VAL A 48 -13.06 24.34 9.49
CA VAL A 48 -11.94 24.73 8.62
C VAL A 48 -12.30 24.82 7.15
N GLY A 49 -13.51 24.39 6.77
CA GLY A 49 -14.00 24.49 5.39
C GLY A 49 -13.33 23.51 4.41
N THR A 50 -12.78 22.42 4.93
CA THR A 50 -12.18 21.32 4.16
C THR A 50 -12.30 20.02 4.96
N SER A 51 -12.32 18.88 4.28
CA SER A 51 -12.47 17.54 4.90
C SER A 51 -12.07 16.44 3.93
N ALA A 52 -11.87 15.23 4.45
CA ALA A 52 -11.71 14.00 3.68
C ALA A 52 -12.61 12.89 4.23
N HIS A 53 -12.85 11.84 3.44
CA HIS A 53 -13.65 10.71 3.90
C HIS A 53 -12.84 9.81 4.81
N PHE A 54 -11.58 9.55 4.45
CA PHE A 54 -10.71 8.65 5.19
C PHE A 54 -9.34 9.25 5.45
N PHE A 55 -8.76 8.90 6.60
CA PHE A 55 -7.35 9.11 6.96
C PHE A 55 -6.67 7.75 7.16
N VAL A 56 -5.49 7.55 6.58
CA VAL A 56 -4.68 6.34 6.73
C VAL A 56 -3.43 6.67 7.54
N GLY A 57 -3.27 6.01 8.68
CA GLY A 57 -2.30 6.37 9.71
C GLY A 57 -0.87 5.95 9.43
N HIS A 58 0.02 6.39 10.30
CA HIS A 58 1.44 6.04 10.29
C HIS A 58 1.72 4.60 10.74
N ALA A 59 2.97 4.17 10.59
CA ALA A 59 3.45 2.91 11.18
C ALA A 59 3.30 2.85 12.70
N SER A 60 3.47 3.98 13.41
CA SER A 60 3.23 4.08 14.86
C SER A 60 1.77 3.85 15.27
N GLU A 61 0.84 3.95 14.33
CA GLU A 61 -0.58 3.64 14.49
C GLU A 61 -0.95 2.31 13.82
N ASN A 62 0.03 1.51 13.39
CA ASN A 62 -0.15 0.28 12.62
C ASN A 62 -1.00 0.49 11.35
N GLY A 63 -0.86 1.66 10.71
CA GLY A 63 -1.64 2.03 9.53
C GLY A 63 -3.14 2.15 9.78
N ALA A 64 -3.57 2.45 11.02
CA ALA A 64 -4.99 2.55 11.38
C ALA A 64 -5.76 3.49 10.44
N VAL A 65 -6.96 3.06 10.04
CA VAL A 65 -7.84 3.84 9.16
C VAL A 65 -8.98 4.46 9.94
N TYR A 66 -9.16 5.77 9.77
CA TYR A 66 -10.24 6.55 10.36
C TYR A 66 -11.17 7.09 9.27
N GLN A 67 -12.46 6.82 9.38
CA GLN A 67 -13.48 7.46 8.56
C GLN A 67 -13.95 8.74 9.26
N SER A 68 -13.77 9.89 8.59
CA SER A 68 -14.20 11.19 9.10
C SER A 68 -15.52 11.64 8.48
N VAL A 69 -15.68 11.55 7.16
CA VAL A 69 -16.95 11.84 6.46
C VAL A 69 -17.50 10.54 5.90
N ASP A 70 -18.81 10.30 6.06
CA ASP A 70 -19.47 9.15 5.46
C ASP A 70 -19.38 9.23 3.93
N PRO A 71 -19.01 8.14 3.22
CA PRO A 71 -19.03 8.14 1.76
C PRO A 71 -20.37 8.50 1.12
N ALA A 72 -21.52 8.42 1.82
CA ALA A 72 -22.80 8.92 1.31
C ALA A 72 -22.93 10.46 1.31
N ASP A 73 -22.04 11.15 2.03
CA ASP A 73 -21.93 12.59 2.09
C ASP A 73 -20.78 13.10 1.20
N CYS A 74 -20.70 14.42 0.99
CA CYS A 74 -19.68 15.05 0.16
C CYS A 74 -18.63 15.74 1.03
N ALA A 75 -17.48 15.09 1.24
CA ALA A 75 -16.31 15.74 1.81
C ALA A 75 -15.74 16.80 0.85
N TRP A 76 -15.05 17.80 1.38
CA TRP A 76 -14.49 18.92 0.63
C TRP A 76 -12.97 18.80 0.51
N HIS A 77 -12.50 17.83 -0.28
CA HIS A 77 -11.08 17.45 -0.33
C HIS A 77 -10.33 17.95 -1.57
N CYS A 78 -10.91 17.89 -2.76
CA CYS A 78 -10.20 18.26 -3.99
C CYS A 78 -10.39 19.75 -4.34
N GLY A 79 -11.62 20.26 -4.32
CA GLY A 79 -11.88 21.64 -4.72
C GLY A 79 -11.28 22.01 -6.09
N HIS A 80 -11.04 23.29 -6.32
CA HIS A 80 -10.41 23.83 -7.53
C HIS A 80 -9.04 24.46 -7.21
N ASP A 81 -8.24 24.76 -8.22
CA ASP A 81 -7.02 25.57 -8.04
C ASP A 81 -7.35 27.00 -7.53
N PRO A 82 -6.40 27.81 -7.04
CA PRO A 82 -6.70 29.15 -6.55
C PRO A 82 -7.39 30.09 -7.57
N GLY A 83 -7.33 29.78 -8.87
CA GLY A 83 -7.98 30.52 -9.95
C GLY A 83 -9.40 30.03 -10.28
N GLY A 84 -9.94 29.05 -9.56
CA GLY A 84 -11.27 28.50 -9.83
C GLY A 84 -11.30 27.37 -10.86
N LYS A 85 -10.15 26.90 -11.33
CA LYS A 85 -10.04 25.94 -12.43
C LYS A 85 -9.90 24.50 -11.95
N TYR A 86 -10.52 23.61 -12.71
CA TYR A 86 -10.27 22.17 -12.69
C TYR A 86 -9.50 21.77 -13.95
N TYR A 87 -8.56 20.84 -13.80
CA TYR A 87 -7.79 20.29 -14.93
C TYR A 87 -8.35 18.93 -15.35
N HIS A 88 -8.91 18.17 -14.40
CA HIS A 88 -9.70 16.99 -14.72
C HIS A 88 -11.08 17.38 -15.26
N PRO A 89 -11.55 16.77 -16.37
CA PRO A 89 -12.84 17.13 -16.97
C PRO A 89 -14.02 16.89 -16.03
N GLU A 90 -14.03 15.77 -15.30
CA GLU A 90 -15.22 15.31 -14.57
C GLU A 90 -15.10 15.23 -13.03
N CYS A 91 -13.97 14.81 -12.46
CA CYS A 91 -13.80 14.62 -11.02
C CYS A 91 -14.00 15.91 -10.20
N ARG A 92 -14.89 15.86 -9.21
CA ARG A 92 -15.23 16.92 -8.25
C ARG A 92 -15.45 16.29 -6.87
N ASN A 93 -15.53 17.11 -5.82
CA ASN A 93 -15.91 16.64 -4.48
C ASN A 93 -17.22 15.81 -4.49
N ASP A 94 -18.17 16.19 -5.34
CA ASP A 94 -19.49 15.57 -5.43
C ASP A 94 -19.46 14.09 -5.88
N ASN A 95 -18.55 13.72 -6.77
CA ASN A 95 -18.45 12.38 -7.37
C ASN A 95 -17.20 11.61 -6.95
N ALA A 96 -16.50 12.08 -5.90
CA ALA A 96 -15.25 11.49 -5.45
C ALA A 96 -15.23 11.14 -3.96
N ILE A 97 -14.48 10.10 -3.63
CA ILE A 97 -14.04 9.79 -2.26
C ILE A 97 -12.58 10.24 -2.09
N GLY A 98 -12.34 11.24 -1.26
CA GLY A 98 -10.99 11.62 -0.81
C GLY A 98 -10.43 10.72 0.30
N ILE A 99 -9.22 10.19 0.10
CA ILE A 99 -8.39 9.46 1.07
C ILE A 99 -7.12 10.28 1.34
N GLU A 100 -6.89 10.62 2.61
CA GLU A 100 -5.72 11.35 3.08
C GLU A 100 -4.72 10.40 3.74
N MET A 101 -3.54 10.25 3.15
CA MET A 101 -2.48 9.41 3.69
C MET A 101 -1.56 10.23 4.60
N CYS A 102 -1.34 9.81 5.84
CA CYS A 102 -0.42 10.47 6.77
C CYS A 102 1.02 10.40 6.24
N THR A 103 1.75 11.52 6.31
CA THR A 103 3.15 11.61 5.83
C THR A 103 4.10 12.14 6.86
N HIS A 104 5.35 11.75 6.72
CA HIS A 104 6.47 12.37 7.39
C HIS A 104 7.15 13.38 6.48
N GLN A 105 7.90 14.29 7.09
CA GLN A 105 8.82 15.16 6.38
C GLN A 105 10.22 14.94 6.95
N ASN A 106 11.18 14.61 6.09
CA ASN A 106 12.56 14.48 6.51
C ASN A 106 13.22 15.86 6.73
N ALA A 107 14.45 15.87 7.24
CA ALA A 107 15.18 17.11 7.53
C ALA A 107 15.46 18.00 6.30
N SER A 108 15.41 17.45 5.08
CA SER A 108 15.54 18.23 3.84
C SER A 108 14.21 18.80 3.34
N GLY A 109 13.11 18.56 4.05
CA GLY A 109 11.78 19.02 3.66
C GLY A 109 11.05 18.09 2.69
N THR A 110 11.58 16.89 2.43
CA THR A 110 10.97 15.91 1.52
C THR A 110 9.90 15.10 2.25
N TRP A 111 8.70 15.04 1.66
CA TRP A 111 7.59 14.26 2.18
C TRP A 111 7.70 12.79 1.77
N TYR A 112 7.36 11.88 2.67
CA TYR A 112 7.31 10.44 2.40
C TYR A 112 6.21 9.75 3.22
N PHE A 113 5.78 8.57 2.77
CA PHE A 113 4.83 7.70 3.48
C PHE A 113 5.58 6.60 4.21
N ASP A 114 5.01 6.07 5.30
CA ASP A 114 5.41 4.76 5.80
C ASP A 114 4.86 3.69 4.85
N ASP A 115 5.58 2.58 4.69
CA ASP A 115 5.15 1.49 3.80
C ASP A 115 3.78 0.92 4.17
N ILE A 116 3.54 0.72 5.47
CA ILE A 116 2.26 0.23 5.99
C ILE A 116 1.12 1.23 5.73
N THR A 117 1.41 2.54 5.64
CA THR A 117 0.42 3.55 5.22
C THR A 117 0.03 3.32 3.77
N VAL A 118 0.99 3.02 2.89
CA VAL A 118 0.73 2.69 1.48
C VAL A 118 -0.05 1.38 1.37
N GLU A 119 0.34 0.34 2.09
CA GLU A 119 -0.33 -0.97 2.11
C GLU A 119 -1.80 -0.83 2.55
N LYS A 120 -2.05 -0.11 3.65
CA LYS A 120 -3.42 0.13 4.15
C LYS A 120 -4.24 1.04 3.25
N ALA A 121 -3.60 2.00 2.58
CA ALA A 121 -4.28 2.80 1.57
C ALA A 121 -4.68 1.96 0.35
N VAL A 122 -3.85 1.02 -0.09
CA VAL A 122 -4.20 0.06 -1.15
C VAL A 122 -5.37 -0.83 -0.73
N GLU A 123 -5.33 -1.41 0.48
CA GLU A 123 -6.42 -2.24 1.02
C GLU A 123 -7.74 -1.47 1.05
N LEU A 124 -7.74 -0.28 1.66
CA LEU A 124 -8.92 0.61 1.71
C LEU A 124 -9.42 0.97 0.32
N THR A 125 -8.52 1.34 -0.58
CA THR A 125 -8.89 1.77 -1.93
C THR A 125 -9.52 0.61 -2.70
N LYS A 126 -9.00 -0.61 -2.59
CA LYS A 126 -9.61 -1.81 -3.19
C LYS A 126 -11.00 -2.10 -2.64
N GLU A 127 -11.21 -1.98 -1.33
CA GLU A 127 -12.54 -2.16 -0.74
C GLU A 127 -13.54 -1.14 -1.28
N LEU A 128 -13.14 0.12 -1.40
CA LEU A 128 -13.98 1.18 -1.98
C LEU A 128 -14.21 0.98 -3.49
N MET A 129 -13.18 0.56 -4.23
CA MET A 129 -13.30 0.21 -5.65
C MET A 129 -14.34 -0.89 -5.85
N ALA A 130 -14.26 -1.97 -5.07
CA ALA A 130 -15.23 -3.06 -5.12
C ALA A 130 -16.64 -2.61 -4.70
N GLN A 131 -16.75 -1.79 -3.65
CA GLN A 131 -18.03 -1.32 -3.13
C GLN A 131 -18.78 -0.42 -4.11
N TYR A 132 -18.06 0.45 -4.83
CA TYR A 132 -18.66 1.46 -5.70
C TYR A 132 -18.51 1.17 -7.20
N GLY A 133 -17.89 0.04 -7.57
CA GLY A 133 -17.66 -0.34 -8.96
C GLY A 133 -16.70 0.59 -9.70
N ILE A 134 -15.66 1.06 -9.00
CA ILE A 134 -14.65 2.00 -9.53
C ILE A 134 -13.44 1.18 -9.97
N ASP A 135 -13.01 1.34 -11.23
CA ASP A 135 -11.80 0.70 -11.72
C ASP A 135 -10.53 1.43 -11.24
N ALA A 136 -9.38 0.79 -11.42
CA ALA A 136 -8.12 1.37 -10.98
C ALA A 136 -7.84 2.71 -11.67
N ASP A 137 -8.24 2.92 -12.93
CA ASP A 137 -7.96 4.12 -13.70
C ASP A 137 -8.71 5.36 -13.18
N HIS A 138 -9.84 5.15 -12.50
CA HIS A 138 -10.59 6.17 -11.78
C HIS A 138 -10.09 6.44 -10.34
N VAL A 139 -8.98 5.82 -9.94
CA VAL A 139 -8.18 6.22 -8.77
C VAL A 139 -7.09 7.19 -9.21
N ILE A 140 -7.19 8.44 -8.76
CA ILE A 140 -6.36 9.57 -9.23
C ILE A 140 -5.76 10.35 -8.05
N ARG A 141 -4.75 11.16 -8.32
CA ARG A 141 -4.16 12.08 -7.34
C ARG A 141 -4.93 13.39 -7.32
N HIS A 142 -4.86 14.14 -6.22
CA HIS A 142 -5.37 15.51 -6.20
C HIS A 142 -4.70 16.41 -7.26
N TYR A 143 -3.44 16.11 -7.59
CA TYR A 143 -2.72 16.69 -8.70
C TYR A 143 -3.45 16.55 -10.03
N ASP A 144 -4.02 15.37 -10.33
CA ASP A 144 -4.71 15.15 -11.60
C ASP A 144 -6.00 15.99 -11.69
N VAL A 145 -6.58 16.38 -10.54
CA VAL A 145 -7.78 17.23 -10.46
C VAL A 145 -7.45 18.72 -10.60
N THR A 146 -6.42 19.21 -9.89
CA THR A 146 -6.16 20.66 -9.71
C THR A 146 -4.73 21.12 -10.02
N HIS A 147 -3.83 20.21 -10.38
CA HIS A 147 -2.37 20.41 -10.43
C HIS A 147 -1.70 20.78 -9.09
N LYS A 148 -2.41 20.70 -7.96
CA LYS A 148 -1.79 20.79 -6.63
C LYS A 148 -0.81 19.64 -6.48
N THR A 149 0.42 19.90 -6.02
CA THR A 149 1.43 18.86 -5.69
C THR A 149 0.98 18.03 -4.49
N CYS A 150 -0.01 17.16 -4.70
CA CYS A 150 -0.69 16.37 -3.70
C CYS A 150 -1.20 15.08 -4.37
N PRO A 151 -0.80 13.89 -3.89
CA PRO A 151 0.18 13.65 -2.83
C PRO A 151 1.60 13.93 -3.30
N ALA A 152 2.36 14.78 -2.59
CA ALA A 152 3.72 15.13 -3.01
C ALA A 152 4.63 13.90 -3.25
N PRO A 153 4.63 12.84 -2.40
CA PRO A 153 5.42 11.64 -2.68
C PRO A 153 5.09 10.99 -4.03
N PHE A 154 3.81 10.91 -4.42
CA PHE A 154 3.38 10.31 -5.69
C PHE A 154 3.37 11.26 -6.90
N VAL A 155 3.53 12.57 -6.67
CA VAL A 155 3.69 13.55 -7.74
C VAL A 155 5.16 13.71 -8.12
N LEU A 156 6.04 13.69 -7.11
CA LEU A 156 7.49 13.88 -7.30
C LEU A 156 8.20 12.56 -7.64
N ASP A 157 7.63 11.42 -7.27
CA ASP A 157 8.09 10.08 -7.66
C ASP A 157 7.00 9.38 -8.48
N ALA A 158 7.19 9.35 -9.80
CA ALA A 158 6.27 8.69 -10.72
C ALA A 158 6.29 7.17 -10.56
N GLN A 159 7.42 6.57 -10.15
CA GLN A 159 7.53 5.14 -9.96
C GLN A 159 6.72 4.70 -8.73
N ALA A 160 6.77 5.48 -7.64
CA ALA A 160 5.95 5.22 -6.45
C ALA A 160 4.44 5.24 -6.78
N TRP A 161 3.99 6.18 -7.62
CA TRP A 161 2.60 6.22 -8.08
C TRP A 161 2.20 5.02 -8.94
N GLU A 162 3.05 4.64 -9.90
CA GLU A 162 2.79 3.45 -10.72
C GLU A 162 2.77 2.17 -9.88
N SER A 163 3.65 2.03 -8.88
CA SER A 163 3.62 0.93 -7.92
C SER A 163 2.30 0.87 -7.16
N PHE A 164 1.80 2.01 -6.66
CA PHE A 164 0.49 2.08 -6.02
C PHE A 164 -0.64 1.64 -6.96
N LYS A 165 -0.65 2.14 -8.20
CA LYS A 165 -1.66 1.78 -9.22
C LYS A 165 -1.60 0.31 -9.62
N ASN A 166 -0.41 -0.26 -9.76
CA ASN A 166 -0.23 -1.68 -10.04
C ASN A 166 -0.75 -2.53 -8.88
N ALA A 167 -0.47 -2.13 -7.64
CA ALA A 167 -1.00 -2.80 -6.47
C ALA A 167 -2.55 -2.83 -6.47
N LEU A 168 -3.23 -1.76 -6.94
CA LEU A 168 -4.69 -1.73 -7.08
C LEU A 168 -5.21 -2.67 -8.18
N ARG A 169 -4.49 -2.80 -9.30
CA ARG A 169 -4.86 -3.66 -10.44
C ARG A 169 -4.67 -5.15 -10.15
N SER A 170 -3.72 -5.49 -9.28
CA SER A 170 -3.52 -6.87 -8.87
C SER A 170 -4.79 -7.41 -8.20
N ALA A 171 -5.41 -8.42 -8.82
CA ALA A 171 -6.52 -9.15 -8.22
C ALA A 171 -6.12 -9.54 -6.79
N GLY A 172 -7.01 -9.29 -5.82
CA GLY A 172 -6.81 -9.75 -4.45
C GLY A 172 -6.68 -11.26 -4.46
N VAL A 173 -5.45 -11.75 -4.53
CA VAL A 173 -5.15 -13.17 -4.48
C VAL A 173 -5.46 -13.59 -3.04
N GLU A 174 -6.33 -14.60 -2.86
CA GLU A 174 -6.54 -15.23 -1.56
C GLU A 174 -5.18 -15.47 -0.91
N GLU A 175 -4.94 -14.77 0.19
CA GLU A 175 -3.66 -14.77 0.85
C GLU A 175 -3.44 -16.15 1.44
N TYR A 176 -2.39 -16.86 1.00
CA TYR A 176 -2.02 -18.10 1.66
C TYR A 176 -1.52 -17.74 3.06
N THR A 177 -2.36 -18.02 4.06
CA THR A 177 -2.08 -17.72 5.47
C THR A 177 -1.65 -18.95 6.25
N ALA A 178 -1.84 -20.17 5.73
CA ALA A 178 -1.29 -21.38 6.35
C ALA A 178 0.10 -21.71 5.79
N ALA A 179 1.02 -22.14 6.67
CA ALA A 179 2.36 -22.59 6.27
C ALA A 179 2.27 -23.73 5.23
N ASN A 180 1.32 -24.65 5.40
CA ASN A 180 1.11 -25.74 4.47
C ASN A 180 0.76 -25.28 3.04
N ASP A 181 -0.06 -24.23 2.89
CA ASP A 181 -0.44 -23.73 1.57
C ASP A 181 0.73 -23.00 0.89
N ILE A 182 1.49 -22.23 1.67
CA ILE A 182 2.72 -21.56 1.22
C ILE A 182 3.73 -22.60 0.73
N VAL A 183 4.00 -23.62 1.56
CA VAL A 183 4.98 -24.66 1.26
C VAL A 183 4.53 -25.52 0.09
N TRP A 184 3.24 -25.86 0.00
CA TRP A 184 2.70 -26.59 -1.14
C TRP A 184 2.97 -25.86 -2.46
N GLU A 185 2.71 -24.55 -2.51
CA GLU A 185 2.94 -23.74 -3.72
C GLU A 185 4.44 -23.67 -4.07
N LEU A 186 5.30 -23.40 -3.07
CA LEU A 186 6.75 -23.35 -3.27
C LEU A 186 7.31 -24.70 -3.73
N ALA A 187 6.77 -25.81 -3.21
CA ALA A 187 7.17 -27.15 -3.59
C ALA A 187 6.69 -27.53 -5.00
N HIS A 188 5.45 -27.17 -5.35
CA HIS A 188 4.92 -27.37 -6.70
C HIS A 188 5.76 -26.65 -7.77
N ARG A 189 6.43 -25.56 -7.38
CA ARG A 189 7.33 -24.76 -8.23
C ARG A 189 8.80 -25.20 -8.15
N GLY A 190 9.11 -26.22 -7.36
CA GLY A 190 10.47 -26.75 -7.18
C GLY A 190 11.41 -25.84 -6.38
N ILE A 191 10.88 -24.84 -5.68
CA ILE A 191 11.64 -23.96 -4.78
C ILE A 191 11.95 -24.72 -3.48
N VAL A 192 10.95 -25.39 -2.93
CA VAL A 192 11.08 -26.25 -1.74
C VAL A 192 11.07 -27.72 -2.15
N LEU A 193 12.01 -28.51 -1.63
CA LEU A 193 12.10 -29.94 -1.93
C LEU A 193 11.63 -30.82 -0.77
N ASP A 194 11.83 -30.37 0.47
CA ASP A 194 11.37 -31.03 1.69
C ASP A 194 10.19 -30.24 2.26
N SER A 195 8.97 -30.64 1.88
CA SER A 195 7.74 -29.93 2.27
C SER A 195 7.48 -30.06 3.77
N ASP A 196 7.53 -31.28 4.30
CA ASP A 196 7.23 -31.54 5.71
C ASP A 196 8.24 -30.83 6.63
N GLY A 197 9.52 -30.85 6.26
CA GLY A 197 10.57 -30.12 6.97
C GLY A 197 10.33 -28.61 6.95
N MET A 198 10.02 -28.02 5.79
CA MET A 198 9.78 -26.59 5.67
C MET A 198 8.52 -26.13 6.41
N VAL A 199 7.44 -26.91 6.40
CA VAL A 199 6.23 -26.60 7.20
C VAL A 199 6.60 -26.59 8.68
N GLY A 200 7.29 -27.63 9.16
CA GLY A 200 7.72 -27.70 10.56
C GLY A 200 8.63 -26.55 10.97
N GLU A 201 9.56 -26.12 10.10
CA GLU A 201 10.43 -24.97 10.34
C GLU A 201 9.64 -23.65 10.38
N MET A 202 8.76 -23.40 9.42
CA MET A 202 7.92 -22.19 9.40
C MET A 202 7.00 -22.08 10.63
N GLU A 203 6.46 -23.21 11.10
CA GLU A 203 5.58 -23.25 12.27
C GLU A 203 6.35 -23.15 13.60
N ALA A 204 7.61 -23.64 13.63
CA ALA A 204 8.44 -23.64 14.82
C ALA A 204 9.26 -22.34 15.00
N GLU A 205 9.41 -21.52 13.96
CA GLU A 205 10.21 -20.31 14.02
C GLU A 205 9.56 -19.25 14.95
N PRO A 206 10.22 -18.83 16.03
CA PRO A 206 9.63 -17.91 17.01
C PRO A 206 9.26 -16.54 16.42
N ASP A 207 10.05 -16.08 15.45
CA ASP A 207 9.94 -14.73 14.88
C ASP A 207 9.12 -14.71 13.58
N GLY A 208 8.76 -15.90 13.05
CA GLY A 208 7.90 -16.07 11.87
C GLY A 208 8.44 -15.44 10.58
N ARG A 209 9.75 -15.15 10.49
CA ARG A 209 10.37 -14.47 9.35
C ARG A 209 10.37 -15.32 8.10
N LEU A 210 10.65 -16.62 8.24
CA LEU A 210 10.67 -17.60 7.16
C LEU A 210 9.26 -17.76 6.59
N TYR A 211 8.27 -17.86 7.47
CA TYR A 211 6.86 -17.84 7.09
C TYR A 211 6.52 -16.54 6.34
N TRP A 212 6.91 -15.38 6.89
CA TRP A 212 6.62 -14.07 6.31
C TRP A 212 7.23 -13.92 4.91
N LEU A 213 8.51 -14.27 4.75
CA LEU A 213 9.22 -14.20 3.48
C LEU A 213 8.60 -15.16 2.47
N GLY A 214 8.31 -16.40 2.88
CA GLY A 214 7.66 -17.40 2.03
C GLY A 214 6.29 -16.92 1.54
N ARG A 215 5.47 -16.37 2.44
CA ARG A 215 4.16 -15.80 2.12
C ARG A 215 4.27 -14.66 1.11
N LYS A 216 5.14 -13.68 1.35
CA LYS A 216 5.33 -12.51 0.45
C LYS A 216 5.88 -12.93 -0.90
N LEU A 217 6.82 -13.88 -0.92
CA LEU A 217 7.37 -14.44 -2.15
C LEU A 217 6.29 -15.15 -2.98
N VAL A 218 5.46 -16.00 -2.36
CA VAL A 218 4.36 -16.69 -3.06
C VAL A 218 3.35 -15.70 -3.62
N GLN A 219 2.97 -14.67 -2.84
CA GLN A 219 2.08 -13.62 -3.33
C GLN A 219 2.65 -12.89 -4.55
N TYR A 220 3.94 -12.55 -4.49
CA TYR A 220 4.62 -11.90 -5.60
C TYR A 220 4.63 -12.80 -6.84
N ILE A 221 5.00 -14.08 -6.69
CA ILE A 221 5.01 -15.07 -7.77
C ILE A 221 3.64 -15.16 -8.45
N ARG A 222 2.55 -15.29 -7.68
CA ARG A 222 1.19 -15.41 -8.23
C ARG A 222 0.73 -14.16 -8.96
N THR A 223 1.15 -12.99 -8.51
CA THR A 223 0.73 -11.71 -9.08
C THR A 223 1.56 -11.27 -10.28
N HIS A 224 2.74 -11.86 -10.46
CA HIS A 224 3.70 -11.52 -11.53
C HIS A 224 4.02 -12.72 -12.44
N GLU A 225 3.17 -13.74 -12.44
CA GLU A 225 3.29 -14.90 -13.32
C GLU A 225 3.19 -14.43 -14.80
N GLY A 226 4.23 -14.72 -15.60
CA GLY A 226 4.35 -14.25 -16.99
C GLY A 226 5.14 -12.95 -17.19
N ALA A 227 5.79 -12.41 -16.15
CA ALA A 227 6.74 -11.30 -16.30
C ALA A 227 7.95 -11.68 -17.17
N ALA A 228 8.48 -10.72 -17.93
CA ALA A 228 9.58 -10.96 -18.87
C ALA A 228 10.85 -11.47 -18.15
N LYS A 229 11.46 -12.50 -18.72
CA LYS A 229 12.72 -13.09 -18.24
C LYS A 229 13.85 -12.07 -18.14
N GLN A 230 14.71 -12.27 -17.15
CA GLN A 230 16.00 -11.61 -17.05
C GLN A 230 17.07 -12.69 -16.85
N GLU A 231 17.84 -12.99 -17.89
CA GLU A 231 18.96 -13.95 -17.80
C GLU A 231 20.10 -13.32 -16.99
N VAL A 232 20.40 -13.89 -15.81
CA VAL A 232 21.49 -13.46 -14.93
C VAL A 232 22.08 -14.68 -14.22
N GLU A 233 23.36 -14.60 -13.83
CA GLU A 233 24.01 -15.57 -12.94
C GLU A 233 23.30 -15.68 -11.58
N GLU A 234 23.47 -16.82 -10.90
CA GLU A 234 22.88 -17.07 -9.59
C GLU A 234 23.39 -16.06 -8.57
N TYR A 235 22.51 -15.58 -7.69
CA TYR A 235 22.89 -14.69 -6.60
C TYR A 235 23.89 -15.35 -5.68
N THR A 236 25.02 -14.65 -5.50
CA THR A 236 26.07 -15.06 -4.57
C THR A 236 26.11 -14.20 -3.31
N ASP A 237 25.53 -12.99 -3.34
CA ASP A 237 25.61 -12.03 -2.23
C ASP A 237 24.23 -11.71 -1.63
N VAL A 238 24.20 -11.51 -0.31
CA VAL A 238 22.98 -11.17 0.44
C VAL A 238 22.43 -9.81 0.00
N HIS A 239 23.31 -8.83 -0.24
CA HIS A 239 22.94 -7.49 -0.66
C HIS A 239 22.14 -7.52 -1.97
N ASP A 240 22.62 -8.27 -2.96
CA ASP A 240 21.95 -8.36 -4.26
C ASP A 240 20.57 -9.04 -4.17
N ILE A 241 20.44 -10.03 -3.28
CA ILE A 241 19.17 -10.71 -2.99
C ILE A 241 18.20 -9.71 -2.35
N VAL A 242 18.62 -9.04 -1.29
CA VAL A 242 17.78 -8.10 -0.56
C VAL A 242 17.40 -6.91 -1.44
N TRP A 243 18.33 -6.43 -2.27
CA TRP A 243 18.08 -5.38 -3.25
C TRP A 243 17.01 -5.81 -4.26
N ASP A 244 17.05 -7.01 -4.84
CA ASP A 244 15.99 -7.42 -5.78
C ASP A 244 14.67 -7.74 -5.08
N LEU A 245 14.70 -8.33 -3.88
CA LEU A 245 13.48 -8.47 -3.07
C LEU A 245 12.84 -7.10 -2.81
N ASN A 246 13.65 -6.06 -2.57
CA ASN A 246 13.17 -4.69 -2.40
C ASN A 246 12.67 -4.04 -3.67
N PHE A 247 13.42 -4.18 -4.76
CA PHE A 247 13.01 -3.72 -6.08
C PHE A 247 11.64 -4.30 -6.50
N ARG A 248 11.35 -5.52 -6.06
CA ARG A 248 10.09 -6.24 -6.28
C ARG A 248 9.00 -5.94 -5.25
N GLY A 249 9.28 -5.10 -4.24
CA GLY A 249 8.35 -4.77 -3.16
C GLY A 249 8.05 -5.94 -2.20
N ILE A 250 8.88 -6.99 -2.19
CA ILE A 250 8.76 -8.14 -1.29
C ILE A 250 9.36 -7.79 0.08
N VAL A 251 10.54 -7.15 0.08
CA VAL A 251 11.26 -6.69 1.28
C VAL A 251 11.32 -5.18 1.28
N LEU A 252 10.84 -4.52 2.33
CA LEU A 252 10.82 -3.05 2.36
C LEU A 252 11.98 -2.48 3.20
N ASP A 253 12.27 -3.11 4.34
CA ASP A 253 13.45 -2.81 5.14
C ASP A 253 14.67 -3.60 4.64
N MET A 254 15.46 -2.97 3.75
CA MET A 254 16.67 -3.58 3.21
C MET A 254 17.72 -3.83 4.28
N ASP A 255 18.04 -2.83 5.10
CA ASP A 255 19.11 -2.92 6.09
C ASP A 255 18.78 -3.96 7.16
N GLY A 256 17.51 -4.00 7.62
CA GLY A 256 17.02 -5.00 8.55
C GLY A 256 17.06 -6.40 7.96
N MET A 257 16.55 -6.60 6.75
CA MET A 257 16.56 -7.91 6.10
C MET A 257 17.97 -8.41 5.84
N GLU A 258 18.89 -7.53 5.44
CA GLU A 258 20.30 -7.89 5.28
C GLU A 258 20.91 -8.33 6.61
N ALA A 259 20.66 -7.58 7.68
CA ALA A 259 21.15 -7.91 9.00
C ALA A 259 20.59 -9.26 9.47
N GLU A 260 19.30 -9.51 9.27
CA GLU A 260 18.65 -10.77 9.60
C GLU A 260 19.22 -11.94 8.81
N MET A 261 19.28 -11.84 7.47
CA MET A 261 19.84 -12.89 6.62
C MET A 261 21.31 -13.20 6.95
N LYS A 262 22.09 -12.20 7.36
CA LYS A 262 23.51 -12.37 7.76
C LYS A 262 23.66 -12.96 9.17
N ALA A 263 22.72 -12.68 10.07
CA ALA A 263 22.76 -13.12 11.47
C ALA A 263 22.09 -14.49 11.69
N GLU A 264 21.26 -14.94 10.76
CA GLU A 264 20.52 -16.19 10.85
C GLU A 264 21.46 -17.41 10.81
N PRO A 265 21.45 -18.26 11.86
CA PRO A 265 22.45 -19.31 12.03
C PRO A 265 22.33 -20.48 11.03
N ASP A 266 21.15 -20.71 10.46
CA ASP A 266 20.87 -21.80 9.51
C ASP A 266 20.76 -21.29 8.05
N GLY A 267 20.76 -19.97 7.85
CA GLY A 267 20.71 -19.31 6.54
C GLY A 267 19.45 -19.61 5.73
N ARG A 268 18.33 -19.96 6.38
CA ARG A 268 17.07 -20.33 5.73
C ARG A 268 16.40 -19.16 5.00
N LEU A 269 16.39 -17.96 5.57
CA LEU A 269 15.92 -16.73 4.91
C LEU A 269 16.75 -16.42 3.67
N TYR A 270 18.07 -16.49 3.78
CA TYR A 270 18.97 -16.34 2.63
C TYR A 270 18.66 -17.38 1.55
N TRP A 271 18.54 -18.65 1.95
CA TRP A 271 18.27 -19.75 1.04
C TRP A 271 16.93 -19.57 0.32
N LEU A 272 15.86 -19.25 1.05
CA LEU A 272 14.51 -19.09 0.52
C LEU A 272 14.42 -17.88 -0.42
N GLY A 273 14.99 -16.74 -0.01
CA GLY A 273 15.08 -15.55 -0.84
C GLY A 273 15.83 -15.83 -2.15
N ARG A 274 17.01 -16.46 -2.06
CA ARG A 274 17.81 -16.84 -3.22
C ARG A 274 17.06 -17.77 -4.17
N LYS A 275 16.45 -18.85 -3.67
CA LYS A 275 15.75 -19.83 -4.50
C LYS A 275 14.47 -19.27 -5.11
N GLY A 276 13.75 -18.45 -4.36
CA GLY A 276 12.60 -17.70 -4.85
C GLY A 276 12.93 -16.77 -6.00
N LEU A 277 13.97 -15.93 -5.85
CA LEU A 277 14.41 -15.04 -6.90
C LEU A 277 15.00 -15.79 -8.11
N GLN A 278 15.73 -16.89 -7.87
CA GLN A 278 16.22 -17.74 -8.95
C GLN A 278 15.06 -18.29 -9.77
N TYR A 279 13.99 -18.79 -9.13
CA TYR A 279 12.77 -19.22 -9.82
C TYR A 279 12.15 -18.09 -10.66
N LEU A 280 12.03 -16.88 -10.10
CA LEU A 280 11.45 -15.72 -10.77
C LEU A 280 12.23 -15.24 -12.01
N ARG A 281 13.55 -15.45 -12.05
CA ARG A 281 14.41 -14.95 -13.13
C ARG A 281 14.60 -15.93 -14.30
N VAL A 282 14.46 -17.25 -14.06
CA VAL A 282 14.84 -18.30 -15.02
C VAL A 282 13.69 -18.92 -15.84
N ARG A 283 12.43 -18.49 -15.67
CA ARG A 283 11.27 -19.14 -16.35
C ARG A 283 10.40 -18.23 -17.22
N ASP A 284 9.82 -18.88 -18.24
CA ASP A 284 8.69 -18.43 -19.08
C ASP A 284 7.38 -18.70 -18.34
#